data_AF-A0A1H6Y4B2-F1
#
_entry.id   AF-A0A1H6Y4B2-F1
#
_cell.length_a   1.000
_cell.length_b   1.000
_cell.length_c   1.000
_cell.angle_alpha   90.00
_cell.angle_beta   90.00
_cell.angle_gamma   90.00
#
_symmetry.space_group_name_H-M   'P 1'
#
loop_
_entity.id
_entity.type
_entity.pdbx_description
1 polymer ?
#
loop_
_entity_poly.entity_id
_entity_poly.type
_entity_poly.pdbx_seq_one_letter_code
_entity_poly.pdbx_strand_id
1 'polypeptide(L)'
;MEILDLQHNTDSTKMTQPNAPDFIEQHFSIEFIEKARMQTLLILGSLYTDFSIDTELDNHYKPTDDFVLANLCNGTNNPQVSELISNFIHNRNWSENEVLYLTIAFISNPKFQAFIDNIRLYDEEEFGEEILRVLLSKHITKELPLYVFNYIHASILRFCSEFDLSDGLIDTDTFDHMKTHYSSLLI
;
A
#
# COMPACT_ATOMS: atom_id res chain seq x y z
N MET A 1 -28.41 41.32 44.22
CA MET A 1 -28.77 40.66 42.95
C MET A 1 -27.84 41.23 41.91
N GLU A 2 -26.75 40.51 41.64
CA GLU A 2 -25.91 40.62 40.45
C GLU A 2 -25.08 39.32 40.47
N ILE A 3 -25.49 38.37 39.64
CA ILE A 3 -24.79 37.11 39.43
C ILE A 3 -23.79 37.42 38.30
N LEU A 4 -22.50 37.47 38.64
CA LEU A 4 -21.44 37.50 37.65
C LEU A 4 -21.30 36.08 37.10
N ASP A 5 -21.94 35.84 35.95
CA ASP A 5 -21.68 34.68 35.11
C ASP A 5 -20.24 34.76 34.59
N LEU A 6 -19.34 34.06 35.28
CA LEU A 6 -18.06 33.66 34.71
C LEU A 6 -18.36 32.63 33.62
N GLN A 7 -18.53 33.12 32.39
CA GLN A 7 -18.45 32.29 31.20
C GLN A 7 -17.08 31.60 31.20
N HIS A 8 -17.09 30.32 31.55
CA HIS A 8 -16.00 29.42 31.21
C HIS A 8 -15.93 29.35 29.68
N ASN A 9 -15.05 30.16 29.11
CA ASN A 9 -14.47 29.93 27.80
C ASN A 9 -13.71 28.59 27.87
N THR A 10 -14.44 27.51 27.65
CA THR A 10 -13.88 26.23 27.26
C THR A 10 -13.62 26.31 25.77
N ASP A 11 -12.59 27.08 25.40
CA ASP A 11 -11.88 26.85 24.15
C ASP A 11 -11.13 25.53 24.32
N SER A 12 -11.92 24.45 24.27
CA SER A 12 -11.46 23.12 23.96
C SER A 12 -10.97 23.19 22.51
N THR A 13 -9.75 23.69 22.33
CA THR A 13 -8.90 23.18 21.27
C THR A 13 -8.82 21.69 21.52
N LYS A 14 -9.73 20.95 20.89
CA LYS A 14 -9.56 19.51 20.70
C LYS A 14 -8.21 19.42 20.01
N MET A 15 -7.17 19.08 20.75
CA MET A 15 -5.96 18.55 20.15
C MET A 15 -6.45 17.32 19.40
N THR A 16 -6.71 17.50 18.11
CA THR A 16 -6.97 16.41 17.19
C THR A 16 -5.80 15.48 17.36
N GLN A 17 -6.07 14.23 17.76
CA GLN A 17 -5.01 13.23 17.85
C GLN A 17 -4.21 13.30 16.54
N PRO A 18 -2.87 13.40 16.61
CA PRO A 18 -2.06 13.48 15.41
C PRO A 18 -2.41 12.28 14.53
N ASN A 19 -2.81 12.56 13.29
CA ASN A 19 -3.09 11.53 12.29
C ASN A 19 -1.85 11.34 11.42
N ALA A 20 -1.77 10.21 10.73
CA ALA A 20 -0.57 9.82 10.00
C ALA A 20 -0.25 10.76 8.82
N PRO A 21 -1.26 11.23 8.04
CA PRO A 21 -1.09 12.29 7.05
C PRO A 21 -0.47 13.58 7.62
N ASP A 22 -0.99 14.10 8.73
CA ASP A 22 -0.47 15.32 9.38
C ASP A 22 1.00 15.16 9.78
N PHE A 23 1.38 13.97 10.29
CA PHE A 23 2.77 13.66 10.62
C PHE A 23 3.66 13.71 9.36
N ILE A 24 3.23 13.09 8.26
CA ILE A 24 4.01 13.09 7.02
C ILE A 24 4.15 14.51 6.46
N GLU A 25 3.07 15.31 6.43
CA GLU A 25 3.09 16.69 5.93
C GLU A 25 3.99 17.61 6.77
N GLN A 26 4.16 17.34 8.07
CA GLN A 26 5.06 18.10 8.94
C GLN A 26 6.54 17.76 8.74
N HIS A 27 6.84 16.55 8.28
CA HIS A 27 8.22 16.02 8.24
C HIS A 27 8.79 15.85 6.84
N PHE A 28 7.95 15.89 5.80
CA PHE A 28 8.35 15.74 4.41
C PHE A 28 7.83 16.89 3.54
N SER A 29 8.61 17.29 2.54
CA SER A 29 8.17 18.33 1.60
C SER A 29 7.06 17.79 0.69
N ILE A 30 6.20 18.69 0.23
CA ILE A 30 5.11 18.36 -0.71
C ILE A 30 5.66 17.72 -1.98
N GLU A 31 6.79 18.22 -2.50
CA GLU A 31 7.44 17.65 -3.68
C GLU A 31 7.90 16.21 -3.45
N PHE A 32 8.37 15.90 -2.23
CA PHE A 32 8.78 14.56 -1.88
C PHE A 32 7.58 13.61 -1.73
N ILE A 33 6.48 14.06 -1.13
CA ILE A 33 5.24 13.30 -1.00
C ILE A 33 4.68 12.97 -2.39
N GLU A 34 4.60 13.96 -3.28
CA GLU A 34 4.14 13.74 -4.66
C GLU A 34 5.09 12.81 -5.44
N LYS A 35 6.40 12.92 -5.23
CA LYS A 35 7.36 11.97 -5.78
C LYS A 35 7.11 10.55 -5.25
N ALA A 36 6.86 10.38 -3.95
CA ALA A 36 6.57 9.07 -3.35
C ALA A 36 5.31 8.44 -3.97
N ARG A 37 4.26 9.24 -4.20
CA ARG A 37 3.05 8.79 -4.91
C ARG A 37 3.37 8.34 -6.34
N MET A 38 4.06 9.16 -7.12
CA MET A 38 4.41 8.81 -8.50
C MET A 38 5.32 7.58 -8.60
N GLN A 39 6.29 7.43 -7.69
CA GLN A 39 7.15 6.25 -7.65
C GLN A 39 6.36 5.01 -7.20
N THR A 40 5.41 5.16 -6.28
CA THR A 40 4.51 4.06 -5.87
C THR A 40 3.71 3.52 -7.06
N LEU A 41 3.19 4.37 -7.94
CA LEU A 41 2.54 3.90 -9.19
C LEU A 41 3.45 3.00 -10.02
N LEU A 42 4.70 3.42 -10.21
CA LEU A 42 5.66 2.70 -11.03
C LEU A 42 6.08 1.37 -10.38
N ILE A 43 6.31 1.39 -9.07
CA ILE A 43 6.69 0.21 -8.28
C ILE A 43 5.58 -0.83 -8.33
N LEU A 44 4.33 -0.43 -8.06
CA LEU A 44 3.18 -1.35 -8.11
C LEU A 44 2.93 -1.84 -9.53
N GLY A 45 3.03 -0.97 -10.54
CA GLY A 45 2.90 -1.35 -11.94
C GLY A 45 3.92 -2.39 -12.39
N SER A 46 5.19 -2.22 -12.01
CA SER A 46 6.24 -3.24 -12.22
C SER A 46 5.88 -4.53 -11.52
N LEU A 47 5.50 -4.44 -10.24
CA LEU A 47 5.18 -5.60 -9.42
C LEU A 47 4.01 -6.43 -10.00
N TYR A 48 2.95 -5.79 -10.49
CA TYR A 48 1.87 -6.51 -11.19
C TYR A 48 2.36 -7.12 -12.49
N THR A 49 3.20 -6.42 -13.26
CA THR A 49 3.74 -6.94 -14.52
C THR A 49 4.63 -8.15 -14.28
N ASP A 50 5.59 -8.04 -13.35
CA ASP A 50 6.58 -9.06 -13.02
C ASP A 50 5.93 -10.33 -12.46
N PHE A 51 4.84 -10.19 -11.70
CA PHE A 51 4.08 -11.34 -11.20
C PHE A 51 3.25 -11.99 -12.31
N SER A 52 2.71 -11.19 -13.22
CA SER A 52 1.60 -11.64 -14.07
C SER A 52 2.03 -12.07 -15.47
N ILE A 53 3.06 -11.46 -16.05
CA ILE A 53 3.38 -11.59 -17.48
C ILE A 53 4.67 -12.39 -17.68
N ASP A 54 4.57 -13.49 -18.42
CA ASP A 54 5.70 -14.31 -18.87
C ASP A 54 6.22 -13.83 -20.23
N THR A 55 5.32 -13.52 -21.17
CA THR A 55 5.69 -13.12 -22.53
C THR A 55 4.69 -12.15 -23.11
N GLU A 56 5.20 -11.13 -23.82
CA GLU A 56 4.41 -10.22 -24.64
C GLU A 56 4.25 -10.77 -26.06
N LEU A 57 3.01 -10.80 -26.54
CA LEU A 57 2.60 -11.19 -27.88
C LEU A 57 1.84 -10.03 -28.53
N ASP A 58 1.56 -10.12 -29.83
CA ASP A 58 0.78 -9.10 -30.52
C ASP A 58 -0.62 -8.93 -29.87
N ASN A 59 -0.82 -7.78 -29.23
CA ASN A 59 -2.04 -7.36 -28.49
C ASN A 59 -2.46 -8.30 -27.34
N HIS A 60 -1.61 -9.24 -26.93
CA HIS A 60 -1.92 -10.15 -25.82
C HIS A 60 -0.68 -10.38 -24.95
N TYR A 61 -0.92 -10.67 -23.68
CA TYR A 61 0.09 -11.22 -22.79
C TYR A 61 -0.16 -12.70 -22.54
N LYS A 62 0.92 -13.47 -22.51
CA LYS A 62 0.94 -14.80 -21.94
C LYS A 62 1.22 -14.67 -20.44
N PRO A 63 0.33 -15.18 -19.56
CA PRO A 63 0.53 -15.08 -18.13
C PRO A 63 1.61 -16.04 -17.62
N THR A 64 2.15 -15.76 -16.43
CA THR A 64 2.96 -16.71 -15.67
C THR A 64 2.09 -17.83 -15.09
N ASP A 65 2.69 -18.98 -14.78
CA ASP A 65 1.99 -20.08 -14.10
C ASP A 65 1.47 -19.65 -12.72
N ASP A 66 2.25 -18.84 -12.00
CA ASP A 66 1.92 -18.27 -10.69
C ASP A 66 0.66 -17.41 -10.74
N PHE A 67 0.53 -16.58 -11.77
CA PHE A 67 -0.64 -15.75 -12.02
C PHE A 67 -1.88 -16.60 -12.33
N VAL A 68 -1.74 -17.61 -13.18
CA VAL A 68 -2.84 -18.54 -13.51
C VAL A 68 -3.33 -19.23 -12.24
N LEU A 69 -2.42 -19.73 -11.40
CA LEU A 69 -2.76 -20.35 -10.11
C LEU A 69 -3.49 -19.38 -9.17
N ALA A 70 -3.05 -18.13 -9.09
CA ALA A 70 -3.70 -17.11 -8.28
C ALA A 70 -5.10 -16.74 -8.82
N ASN A 71 -5.24 -16.59 -10.14
CA ASN A 71 -6.51 -16.31 -10.81
C ASN A 71 -7.55 -17.41 -10.56
N LEU A 72 -7.15 -18.69 -10.61
CA LEU A 72 -8.03 -19.83 -10.32
C LEU A 72 -8.60 -19.80 -8.89
N CYS A 73 -7.94 -19.13 -7.95
CA CYS A 73 -8.44 -18.96 -6.59
C CYS A 73 -9.50 -17.85 -6.48
N ASN A 74 -9.76 -17.07 -7.54
CA ASN A 74 -10.82 -16.06 -7.62
C ASN A 74 -10.89 -15.13 -6.39
N GLY A 75 -9.73 -14.61 -5.97
CA GLY A 75 -9.64 -13.71 -4.81
C GLY A 75 -9.81 -14.39 -3.45
N THR A 76 -10.01 -15.72 -3.40
CA THR A 76 -10.08 -16.46 -2.13
C THR A 76 -8.70 -16.71 -1.54
N ASN A 77 -8.63 -16.70 -0.20
CA ASN A 77 -7.38 -16.94 0.51
C ASN A 77 -7.04 -18.44 0.49
N ASN A 78 -6.32 -18.86 -0.55
CA ASN A 78 -5.73 -20.18 -0.66
C ASN A 78 -4.31 -20.16 -0.05
N PRO A 79 -3.97 -21.04 0.91
CA PRO A 79 -2.66 -21.03 1.56
C PRO A 79 -1.47 -21.15 0.61
N GLN A 80 -1.59 -21.95 -0.45
CA GLN A 80 -0.50 -22.16 -1.42
C GLN A 80 -0.27 -20.90 -2.26
N VAL A 81 -1.35 -20.28 -2.76
CA VAL A 81 -1.25 -19.00 -3.49
C VAL A 81 -0.76 -17.88 -2.57
N SER A 82 -1.19 -17.88 -1.31
CA SER A 82 -0.76 -16.89 -0.33
C SER A 82 0.74 -16.99 -0.04
N GLU A 83 1.28 -18.20 0.10
CA GLU A 83 2.71 -18.44 0.24
C GLU A 83 3.47 -18.05 -1.02
N LEU A 84 2.95 -18.38 -2.20
CA LEU A 84 3.52 -18.02 -3.50
C LEU A 84 3.68 -16.50 -3.64
N ILE A 85 2.61 -15.74 -3.40
CA ILE A 85 2.63 -14.27 -3.46
C ILE A 85 3.58 -13.72 -2.40
N SER A 86 3.57 -14.29 -1.19
CA SER A 86 4.46 -13.87 -0.12
C SER A 86 5.94 -14.06 -0.49
N ASN A 87 6.29 -15.21 -1.06
CA ASN A 87 7.65 -15.51 -1.51
C ASN A 87 8.07 -14.59 -2.65
N PHE A 88 7.19 -14.31 -3.61
CA PHE A 88 7.45 -13.34 -4.67
C PHE A 88 7.79 -11.95 -4.11
N ILE A 89 6.99 -11.44 -3.16
CA ILE A 89 7.24 -10.14 -2.53
C ILE A 89 8.54 -10.14 -1.71
N HIS A 90 8.81 -11.19 -0.92
CA HIS A 90 10.01 -11.28 -0.08
C HIS A 90 11.30 -11.44 -0.89
N ASN A 91 11.25 -12.20 -1.99
CA ASN A 91 12.43 -12.46 -2.82
C ASN A 91 12.74 -11.30 -3.78
N ARG A 92 11.83 -10.33 -3.93
CA ARG A 92 12.09 -9.10 -4.66
C ARG A 92 13.18 -8.30 -3.94
N ASN A 93 14.19 -7.87 -4.69
CA ASN A 93 15.27 -7.04 -4.16
C ASN A 93 14.83 -5.58 -4.01
N TRP A 94 14.17 -5.27 -2.89
CA TRP A 94 13.71 -3.92 -2.58
C TRP A 94 14.86 -2.95 -2.37
N SER A 95 14.79 -1.77 -3.00
CA SER A 95 15.65 -0.66 -2.62
C SER A 95 15.08 0.10 -1.42
N GLU A 96 15.97 0.78 -0.69
CA GLU A 96 15.60 1.60 0.48
C GLU A 96 14.56 2.66 0.10
N ASN A 97 14.71 3.26 -1.09
CA ASN A 97 13.79 4.26 -1.62
C ASN A 97 12.43 3.68 -1.98
N GLU A 98 12.37 2.47 -2.54
CA GLU A 98 11.08 1.83 -2.86
C GLU A 98 10.28 1.54 -1.58
N VAL A 99 10.93 1.02 -0.55
CA VAL A 99 10.31 0.81 0.76
C VAL A 99 9.79 2.13 1.33
N LEU A 100 10.60 3.19 1.26
CA LEU A 100 10.22 4.51 1.76
C LEU A 100 9.03 5.09 0.99
N TYR A 101 9.04 5.03 -0.34
CA TYR A 101 7.97 5.57 -1.17
C TYR A 101 6.65 4.83 -0.94
N LEU A 102 6.67 3.49 -0.90
CA LEU A 102 5.48 2.69 -0.62
C LEU A 102 4.92 2.97 0.78
N THR A 103 5.81 3.09 1.77
CA THR A 103 5.41 3.34 3.15
C THR A 103 4.77 4.72 3.29
N ILE A 104 5.37 5.76 2.69
CA ILE A 104 4.83 7.11 2.72
C ILE A 104 3.50 7.18 1.98
N ALA A 105 3.40 6.60 0.78
CA ALA A 105 2.13 6.58 0.04
C ALA A 105 1.02 5.89 0.85
N PHE A 106 1.32 4.78 1.52
CA PHE A 106 0.36 4.08 2.39
C PHE A 106 -0.08 4.95 3.58
N ILE A 107 0.88 5.52 4.32
CA ILE A 107 0.62 6.28 5.54
C ILE A 107 -0.12 7.60 5.23
N SER A 108 0.23 8.24 4.12
CA SER A 108 -0.41 9.48 3.67
C SER A 108 -1.81 9.27 3.10
N ASN A 109 -2.24 8.04 2.82
CA ASN A 109 -3.55 7.78 2.23
C ASN A 109 -4.65 7.73 3.31
N PRO A 110 -5.64 8.65 3.28
CA PRO A 110 -6.70 8.68 4.29
C PRO A 110 -7.53 7.40 4.36
N LYS A 111 -7.60 6.61 3.27
CA LYS A 111 -8.33 5.33 3.26
C LYS A 111 -7.74 4.31 4.22
N PHE A 112 -6.44 4.39 4.50
CA PHE A 112 -5.76 3.48 5.41
C PHE A 112 -5.62 4.04 6.83
N GLN A 113 -6.15 5.24 7.10
CA GLN A 113 -6.04 5.85 8.43
C GLN A 113 -6.63 4.95 9.53
N ALA A 114 -7.80 4.35 9.30
CA ALA A 114 -8.39 3.41 10.26
C ALA A 114 -7.51 2.17 10.49
N PHE A 115 -6.77 1.72 9.47
CA PHE A 115 -5.85 0.59 9.59
C PHE A 115 -4.60 0.99 10.39
N ILE A 116 -4.03 2.16 10.11
CA ILE A 116 -2.93 2.74 10.87
C ILE A 116 -3.34 2.94 12.33
N ASP A 117 -4.56 3.43 12.57
CA ASP A 117 -5.11 3.66 13.91
C ASP A 117 -5.25 2.37 14.72
N ASN A 118 -5.48 1.22 14.07
CA ASN A 118 -5.52 -0.07 14.75
C ASN A 118 -4.14 -0.62 15.08
N ILE A 119 -3.10 -0.25 14.33
CA ILE A 119 -1.70 -0.58 14.69
C ILE A 119 -1.32 0.15 15.99
N ARG A 120 -1.82 1.39 16.19
CA ARG A 120 -1.60 2.22 17.40
C ARG A 120 -2.10 1.59 18.70
N LEU A 121 -2.90 0.52 18.68
CA LEU A 121 -3.54 -0.03 19.87
C LEU A 121 -2.61 -0.88 20.75
N TYR A 122 -1.36 -1.13 20.35
CA TYR A 122 -0.49 -2.08 21.04
C TYR A 122 0.76 -1.50 21.72
N ASP A 123 1.16 -0.26 21.43
CA ASP A 123 2.35 0.36 22.06
C ASP A 123 2.01 1.71 22.72
N GLU A 124 2.47 1.92 23.95
CA GLU A 124 2.34 3.18 24.71
C GLU A 124 3.30 4.28 24.19
N GLU A 125 3.90 4.11 23.01
CA GLU A 125 4.85 5.04 22.39
C GLU A 125 4.15 6.30 21.81
N GLU A 126 4.86 7.43 21.76
CA GLU A 126 4.37 8.64 21.09
C GLU A 126 4.25 8.36 19.58
N PHE A 127 3.05 8.55 19.02
CA PHE A 127 2.70 8.19 17.64
C PHE A 127 3.73 8.59 16.57
N GLY A 128 4.33 9.78 16.72
CA GLY A 128 5.36 10.26 15.79
C GLY A 128 6.66 9.46 15.87
N GLU A 129 7.03 8.97 17.05
CA GLU A 129 8.22 8.15 17.27
C GLU A 129 8.05 6.75 16.69
N GLU A 130 6.87 6.14 16.82
CA GLU A 130 6.56 4.83 16.24
C GLU A 130 6.63 4.86 14.71
N ILE A 131 5.97 5.82 14.06
CA ILE A 131 6.02 5.99 12.61
C ILE A 131 7.45 6.25 12.14
N LEU A 132 8.17 7.14 12.82
CA LEU A 132 9.56 7.44 12.48
C LEU A 132 10.44 6.19 12.62
N ARG A 133 10.25 5.41 13.68
CA ARG A 133 10.99 4.16 13.90
C ARG A 133 10.69 3.13 12.83
N VAL A 134 9.43 2.98 12.40
CA VAL A 134 9.06 2.10 11.29
C VAL A 134 9.70 2.59 10.00
N LEU A 135 9.57 3.89 9.67
CA LEU A 135 10.18 4.48 8.48
C LEU A 135 11.68 4.24 8.45
N LEU A 136 12.40 4.53 9.53
CA LEU A 136 13.86 4.40 9.60
C LEU A 136 14.29 2.92 9.57
N SER A 137 13.70 2.08 10.41
CA SER A 137 14.11 0.67 10.53
C SER A 137 13.84 -0.11 9.25
N LYS A 138 12.66 0.07 8.64
CA LYS A 138 12.26 -0.65 7.42
C LYS A 138 12.95 -0.13 6.18
N HIS A 139 13.18 1.18 6.10
CA HIS A 139 14.02 1.77 5.05
C HIS A 139 15.45 1.19 5.06
N ILE A 140 16.11 1.14 6.23
CA ILE A 140 17.49 0.63 6.34
C ILE A 140 17.58 -0.88 6.09
N THR A 141 16.60 -1.64 6.59
CA THR A 141 16.57 -3.11 6.42
C THR A 141 16.11 -3.55 5.04
N LYS A 142 15.59 -2.63 4.20
CA LYS A 142 15.01 -2.93 2.89
C LYS A 142 13.86 -3.94 2.97
N GLU A 143 13.14 -3.92 4.09
CA GLU A 143 11.97 -4.75 4.31
C GLU A 143 10.73 -3.89 4.28
N LEU A 144 9.64 -4.39 3.69
CA LEU A 144 8.36 -3.70 3.79
C LEU A 144 7.84 -3.74 5.24
N PRO A 145 7.26 -2.64 5.75
CA PRO A 145 6.42 -2.72 6.94
C PRO A 145 5.30 -3.75 6.71
N LEU A 146 4.93 -4.49 7.76
CA LEU A 146 3.96 -5.60 7.65
C LEU A 146 2.64 -5.16 7.02
N TYR A 147 2.19 -3.93 7.28
CA TYR A 147 0.96 -3.39 6.71
C TYR A 147 1.05 -3.11 5.20
N VAL A 148 2.18 -2.59 4.73
CA VAL A 148 2.43 -2.40 3.30
C VAL A 148 2.52 -3.77 2.62
N PHE A 149 3.24 -4.71 3.24
CA PHE A 149 3.35 -6.08 2.76
C PHE A 149 1.96 -6.73 2.60
N ASN A 150 1.15 -6.70 3.66
CA ASN A 150 -0.20 -7.29 3.66
C ASN A 150 -1.11 -6.64 2.62
N TYR A 151 -1.00 -5.32 2.43
CA TYR A 151 -1.75 -4.62 1.40
C TYR A 151 -1.34 -5.06 0.00
N ILE A 152 -0.04 -5.07 -0.30
CA ILE A 152 0.48 -5.48 -1.61
C ILE A 152 0.08 -6.93 -1.89
N HIS A 153 0.23 -7.82 -0.92
CA HIS A 153 -0.20 -9.21 -1.02
C HIS A 153 -1.68 -9.34 -1.40
N ALA A 154 -2.56 -8.70 -0.63
CA ALA A 154 -4.00 -8.71 -0.90
C ALA A 154 -4.34 -8.06 -2.24
N SER A 155 -3.59 -7.03 -2.63
CA SER A 155 -3.77 -6.32 -3.90
C SER A 155 -3.42 -7.19 -5.09
N ILE A 156 -2.28 -7.91 -5.05
CA ILE A 156 -1.91 -8.89 -6.08
C ILE A 156 -2.98 -9.97 -6.21
N LEU A 157 -3.43 -10.53 -5.09
CA LEU A 157 -4.45 -11.59 -5.10
C LEU A 157 -5.75 -11.13 -5.77
N ARG A 158 -6.21 -9.92 -5.44
CA ARG A 158 -7.41 -9.33 -6.06
C ARG A 158 -7.19 -8.99 -7.52
N PHE A 159 -6.06 -8.37 -7.85
CA PHE A 159 -5.68 -8.07 -9.23
C PHE A 159 -5.74 -9.32 -10.12
N CYS A 160 -5.20 -10.44 -9.64
CA CYS A 160 -5.26 -11.70 -10.39
C CYS A 160 -6.69 -12.16 -10.68
N SER A 161 -7.66 -11.87 -9.82
CA SER A 161 -9.05 -12.31 -9.98
C SER A 161 -9.87 -11.52 -10.99
N GLU A 162 -9.35 -10.40 -11.52
CA GLU A 162 -10.07 -9.53 -12.45
C GLU A 162 -10.10 -10.05 -13.90
N PHE A 163 -9.31 -11.08 -14.19
CA PHE A 163 -9.04 -11.52 -15.56
C PHE A 163 -9.78 -12.82 -15.89
N ASP A 164 -10.33 -12.88 -17.10
CA ASP A 164 -10.78 -14.13 -17.71
C ASP A 164 -9.60 -14.76 -18.45
N LEU A 165 -9.19 -15.96 -18.03
CA LEU A 165 -8.08 -16.73 -18.62
C LEU A 165 -8.55 -17.98 -19.37
N SER A 166 -9.82 -18.02 -19.79
CA SER A 166 -10.40 -19.21 -20.44
C SER A 166 -9.72 -19.61 -21.75
N ASP A 167 -9.09 -18.67 -22.46
CA ASP A 167 -8.28 -18.92 -23.65
C ASP A 167 -6.76 -18.96 -23.39
N GLY A 168 -6.36 -18.77 -22.13
CA GLY A 168 -4.97 -18.77 -21.68
C GLY A 168 -4.18 -17.49 -22.00
N LEU A 169 -4.83 -16.41 -22.44
CA LEU A 169 -4.21 -15.13 -22.76
C LEU A 169 -4.86 -13.98 -21.97
N ILE A 170 -4.18 -12.84 -21.95
CA ILE A 170 -4.71 -11.59 -21.40
C ILE A 170 -4.65 -10.52 -22.48
N ASP A 171 -5.77 -9.85 -22.75
CA ASP A 171 -5.81 -8.66 -23.61
C ASP A 171 -4.93 -7.53 -23.04
N THR A 172 -4.07 -6.93 -23.87
CA THR A 172 -3.10 -5.92 -23.41
C THR A 172 -3.76 -4.67 -22.84
N ASP A 173 -4.84 -4.20 -23.48
CA ASP A 173 -5.56 -3.00 -23.05
C ASP A 173 -6.23 -3.22 -21.69
N THR A 174 -6.85 -4.40 -21.51
CA THR A 174 -7.47 -4.82 -20.26
C THR A 174 -6.43 -4.92 -19.15
N PHE A 175 -5.27 -5.53 -19.41
CA PHE A 175 -4.17 -5.62 -18.45
C PHE A 175 -3.67 -4.24 -18.03
N ASP A 176 -3.38 -3.37 -18.99
CA ASP A 176 -2.84 -2.04 -18.70
C ASP A 176 -3.85 -1.15 -17.96
N HIS A 177 -5.14 -1.28 -18.28
CA HIS A 177 -6.21 -0.60 -17.56
C HIS A 177 -6.29 -1.06 -16.09
N MET A 178 -6.33 -2.38 -15.86
CA MET A 178 -6.38 -2.94 -14.51
C MET A 178 -5.12 -2.63 -13.71
N LYS A 179 -3.93 -2.73 -14.32
CA LYS A 179 -2.65 -2.39 -13.70
C LYS A 179 -2.65 -0.93 -13.23
N THR A 180 -3.12 -0.02 -14.07
CA THR A 180 -3.24 1.41 -13.72
C THR A 180 -4.23 1.61 -12.59
N HIS A 181 -5.40 0.97 -12.66
CA HIS A 181 -6.43 1.06 -11.62
C HIS A 181 -5.89 0.60 -10.26
N TYR A 182 -5.33 -0.60 -10.18
CA TYR A 182 -4.82 -1.18 -8.94
C TYR A 182 -3.61 -0.44 -8.38
N SER A 183 -2.72 0.07 -9.25
CA SER A 183 -1.60 0.91 -8.80
C SER A 183 -2.08 2.23 -8.17
N SER A 184 -3.21 2.77 -8.64
CA SER A 184 -3.79 4.00 -8.11
C SER A 184 -4.50 3.84 -6.76
N LEU A 185 -4.88 2.61 -6.36
CA LEU A 185 -5.63 2.37 -5.13
C LEU A 185 -4.84 2.69 -3.86
N LEU A 186 -3.52 2.60 -3.91
CA LEU A 186 -2.64 2.92 -2.78
C LEU A 186 -2.42 4.44 -2.61
N ILE A 187 -2.91 5.25 -3.54
CA ILE A 187 -2.55 6.65 -3.71
C ILE A 187 -3.76 7.58 -3.51
#